data_AF-A0AAX2DVM1-F1
#
_entry.id   AF-A0AAX2DVM1-F1
#
_cell.length_a   1.000
_cell.length_b   1.000
_cell.length_c   1.000
_cell.angle_alpha   90.00
_cell.angle_beta   90.00
_cell.angle_gamma   90.00
#
_symmetry.space_group_name_H-M   'P 1'
#
loop_
_entity.id
_entity.type
_entity.pdbx_description
1 polymer ?
#
loop_
_entity_poly.entity_id
_entity_poly.type
_entity_poly.pdbx_seq_one_letter_code
_entity_poly.pdbx_strand_id
1 'polypeptide(L)'
;MKNLLSFTQRLQHRSYVFFPALLLTSGLLLSLESSESRAQPVDGTQTLVFLRHAEKPAGGLGQLNCQGLNRAIDLASLLPEKFGKANYVFAANPTRNVEEGELDNSYSYIRPLMTISPSAIKLGLPVNIEFSANDTSELADELLHDRYHNSIIYTAWSHGYLPELINKVAREAVGEKRTITDDWASNDFDSLYVLTLTWHNGKATLDSRSYKQGLDNGEENCPT
;
A
#
# COMPACT_ATOMS: atom_id res chain seq x y z
N MET A 1 46.15 -25.92 -67.42
CA MET A 1 45.23 -24.78 -67.62
C MET A 1 43.81 -25.23 -67.34
N LYS A 2 43.08 -24.43 -66.55
CA LYS A 2 41.70 -24.55 -66.05
C LYS A 2 41.43 -25.54 -64.89
N ASN A 3 40.83 -24.96 -63.84
CA ASN A 3 39.95 -25.58 -62.83
C ASN A 3 40.49 -25.93 -61.42
N LEU A 4 41.45 -25.18 -60.87
CA LEU A 4 41.61 -25.13 -59.39
C LEU A 4 40.97 -23.89 -58.73
N LEU A 5 40.67 -22.83 -59.50
CA LEU A 5 40.12 -21.58 -58.98
C LEU A 5 38.60 -21.60 -58.75
N SER A 6 37.86 -22.57 -59.30
CA SER A 6 36.39 -22.63 -59.15
C SER A 6 35.90 -23.39 -57.92
N PHE A 7 36.76 -24.18 -57.27
CA PHE A 7 36.38 -25.02 -56.12
C PHE A 7 36.46 -24.25 -54.79
N THR A 8 37.43 -23.34 -54.67
CA THR A 8 37.64 -22.53 -53.45
C THR A 8 36.58 -21.42 -53.29
N GLN A 9 36.11 -20.82 -54.39
CA GLN A 9 34.99 -19.87 -54.36
C GLN A 9 33.65 -20.51 -53.94
N ARG A 10 33.41 -21.79 -54.27
CA ARG A 10 32.18 -22.50 -53.90
C ARG A 10 32.10 -22.85 -52.42
N LEU A 11 33.24 -23.12 -51.77
CA LEU A 11 33.26 -23.39 -50.32
C LEU A 11 33.09 -22.10 -49.49
N GLN A 12 33.75 -21.01 -49.86
CA GLN A 12 33.61 -19.74 -49.14
C GLN A 12 32.18 -19.21 -49.18
N HIS A 13 31.49 -19.32 -50.31
CA HIS A 13 30.10 -18.83 -50.42
C HIS A 13 29.08 -19.60 -49.56
N ARG A 14 29.32 -20.90 -49.31
CA ARG A 14 28.47 -21.68 -48.41
C ARG A 14 28.65 -21.25 -46.96
N SER A 15 29.89 -21.02 -46.52
CA SER A 15 30.19 -20.60 -45.15
C SER A 15 29.54 -19.26 -44.76
N TYR A 16 29.39 -18.32 -45.70
CA TYR A 16 28.74 -17.03 -45.48
C TYR A 16 27.21 -17.09 -45.37
N VAL A 17 26.57 -18.18 -45.80
CA VAL A 17 25.11 -18.35 -45.69
C VAL A 17 24.76 -19.20 -44.46
N PHE A 18 25.59 -20.20 -44.12
CA PHE A 18 25.32 -21.10 -43.00
C PHE A 18 25.52 -20.45 -41.62
N PHE A 19 26.51 -19.56 -41.45
CA PHE A 19 26.74 -18.88 -40.17
C PHE A 19 25.64 -17.89 -39.73
N PRO A 20 25.11 -17.00 -40.59
CA PRO A 20 23.99 -16.15 -40.20
C PRO A 20 22.69 -16.93 -40.01
N ALA A 21 22.48 -18.03 -40.75
CA ALA A 21 21.31 -18.90 -40.57
C ALA A 21 21.32 -19.64 -39.21
N LEU A 22 22.49 -20.07 -38.73
CA LEU A 22 22.63 -20.70 -37.40
C LEU A 22 22.41 -19.70 -36.25
N LEU A 23 22.86 -18.45 -36.42
CA LEU A 23 22.64 -17.38 -35.44
C LEU A 23 21.16 -16.93 -35.39
N LEU A 24 20.50 -16.85 -36.55
CA LEU A 24 19.06 -16.54 -36.63
C LEU A 24 18.19 -17.64 -36.00
N THR A 25 18.55 -18.92 -36.17
CA THR A 25 17.83 -20.04 -35.55
C THR A 25 18.06 -20.13 -34.04
N SER A 26 19.26 -19.82 -33.55
CA SER A 26 19.52 -19.74 -32.11
C SER A 26 18.82 -18.56 -31.44
N GLY A 27 18.67 -17.43 -32.14
CA GLY A 27 17.88 -16.29 -31.66
C GLY A 27 16.38 -16.59 -31.59
N LEU A 28 15.83 -17.32 -32.57
CA LEU A 28 14.42 -17.76 -32.54
C LEU A 28 14.14 -18.78 -31.42
N LEU A 29 15.08 -19.68 -31.11
CA LEU A 29 14.91 -20.65 -30.02
C LEU A 29 14.96 -19.98 -28.64
N LEU A 30 15.82 -18.97 -28.45
CA LEU A 30 15.86 -18.17 -27.21
C LEU A 30 14.68 -17.20 -27.06
N SER A 31 13.97 -16.89 -28.16
CA SER A 31 12.76 -16.06 -28.15
C SER A 31 11.49 -16.83 -27.77
N LEU A 32 11.50 -18.16 -27.87
CA LEU A 32 10.35 -19.01 -27.49
C LEU A 32 10.35 -19.38 -26.00
N GLU A 33 11.48 -19.23 -25.30
CA GLU A 33 11.60 -19.50 -23.86
C GLU A 33 11.35 -18.27 -22.99
N SER A 34 11.01 -17.10 -23.57
CA SER A 34 10.36 -16.03 -22.81
C SER A 34 8.93 -16.45 -22.48
N SER A 35 8.78 -17.48 -21.64
CA SER A 35 7.58 -17.66 -20.87
C SER A 35 7.41 -16.37 -20.09
N GLU A 36 6.46 -15.53 -20.48
CA GLU A 36 5.84 -14.61 -19.54
C GLU A 36 5.54 -15.45 -18.30
N SER A 37 6.31 -15.24 -17.23
CA SER A 37 5.91 -15.75 -15.93
C SER A 37 4.63 -14.98 -15.60
N ARG A 38 3.50 -15.49 -16.07
CA ARG A 38 2.19 -15.06 -15.64
C ARG A 38 2.10 -15.56 -14.21
N ALA A 39 2.58 -14.74 -13.28
CA ALA A 39 2.32 -14.92 -11.86
C ALA A 39 0.82 -15.23 -11.76
N GLN A 40 0.51 -16.44 -11.28
CA GLN A 40 -0.88 -16.79 -11.05
C GLN A 40 -1.40 -15.83 -9.98
N PRO A 41 -2.59 -15.24 -10.16
CA PRO A 41 -3.16 -14.35 -9.16
C PRO A 41 -3.19 -15.05 -7.79
N VAL A 42 -2.80 -14.32 -6.74
CA VAL A 42 -2.81 -14.87 -5.38
C VAL A 42 -4.23 -14.80 -4.83
N ASP A 43 -4.80 -15.96 -4.51
CA ASP A 43 -6.06 -16.08 -3.79
C ASP A 43 -5.83 -15.84 -2.28
N GLY A 44 -6.85 -15.31 -1.59
CA GLY A 44 -6.76 -15.09 -0.15
C GLY A 44 -7.79 -14.12 0.39
N THR A 45 -7.72 -13.89 1.70
CA THR A 45 -8.49 -12.84 2.36
C THR A 45 -7.56 -11.72 2.81
N GLN A 46 -7.83 -10.52 2.29
CA GLN A 46 -7.13 -9.30 2.66
C GLN A 46 -8.03 -8.46 3.56
N THR A 47 -7.54 -8.04 4.72
CA THR A 47 -8.24 -7.16 5.66
C THR A 47 -7.50 -5.84 5.76
N LEU A 48 -8.11 -4.77 5.24
CA LEU A 48 -7.59 -3.41 5.28
C LEU A 48 -8.26 -2.64 6.41
N VAL A 49 -7.50 -2.27 7.44
CA VAL A 49 -7.97 -1.50 8.60
C VAL A 49 -7.49 -0.06 8.46
N PHE A 50 -8.41 0.83 8.12
CA PHE A 50 -8.16 2.26 8.00
C PHE A 50 -8.53 2.98 9.28
N LEU A 51 -7.62 3.84 9.74
CA LEU A 51 -7.80 4.68 10.90
C LEU A 51 -7.23 6.08 10.63
N ARG A 52 -7.87 7.08 11.22
CA ARG A 52 -7.30 8.42 11.29
C ARG A 52 -6.15 8.44 12.30
N HIS A 53 -5.20 9.34 12.12
CA HIS A 53 -4.30 9.74 13.21
C HIS A 53 -5.09 10.11 14.49
N ALA A 54 -4.47 9.90 15.65
CA ALA A 54 -5.04 10.20 16.95
C ALA A 54 -5.12 11.72 17.24
N GLU A 55 -5.61 12.06 18.43
CA GLU A 55 -5.88 13.42 18.88
C GLU A 55 -4.67 14.34 18.76
N LYS A 56 -4.94 15.59 18.37
CA LYS A 56 -3.94 16.63 18.11
C LYS A 56 -4.21 17.84 18.99
N PRO A 57 -3.19 18.67 19.31
CA PRO A 57 -3.41 19.93 20.01
C PRO A 57 -4.31 20.86 19.20
N ALA A 58 -5.08 21.70 19.90
CA ALA A 58 -5.98 22.69 19.29
C ALA A 58 -5.23 23.61 18.32
N GLY A 59 -4.04 24.08 18.75
CA GLY A 59 -3.19 24.95 17.95
C GLY A 59 -2.58 24.30 16.71
N GLY A 60 -2.65 22.98 16.54
CA GLY A 60 -2.06 22.27 15.40
C GLY A 60 -0.52 22.40 15.36
N LEU A 61 0.21 21.31 15.62
CA LEU A 61 1.68 21.34 15.70
C LEU A 61 2.33 20.22 14.87
N GLY A 62 1.62 19.67 13.90
CA GLY A 62 2.03 18.47 13.15
C GLY A 62 2.11 17.19 13.99
N GLN A 63 1.95 17.28 15.32
CA GLN A 63 2.08 16.19 16.30
C GLN A 63 0.77 15.83 17.02
N LEU A 64 0.81 14.73 17.79
CA LEU A 64 -0.25 14.33 18.72
C LEU A 64 -0.22 15.19 20.00
N ASN A 65 -1.34 15.24 20.73
CA ASN A 65 -1.33 15.65 22.14
C ASN A 65 -1.17 14.42 23.05
N CYS A 66 -1.12 14.62 24.37
CA CYS A 66 -0.97 13.51 25.33
C CYS A 66 -2.12 12.48 25.21
N GLN A 67 -3.36 12.92 25.03
CA GLN A 67 -4.50 12.03 24.80
C GLN A 67 -4.31 11.16 23.54
N GLY A 68 -3.85 11.76 22.44
CA GLY A 68 -3.58 11.04 21.21
C GLY A 68 -2.41 10.06 21.35
N LEU A 69 -1.41 10.38 22.16
CA LEU A 69 -0.33 9.46 22.51
C LEU A 69 -0.84 8.27 23.34
N ASN A 70 -1.73 8.49 24.30
CA ASN A 70 -2.39 7.42 25.05
C ASN A 70 -3.19 6.51 24.12
N ARG A 71 -4.03 7.09 23.25
CA ARG A 71 -4.77 6.33 22.22
C ARG A 71 -3.82 5.51 21.34
N ALA A 72 -2.71 6.08 20.89
CA ALA A 72 -1.72 5.37 20.08
C ALA A 72 -1.13 4.14 20.80
N ILE A 73 -0.88 4.25 22.11
CA ILE A 73 -0.41 3.13 22.94
C ILE A 73 -1.50 2.05 23.06
N ASP A 74 -2.75 2.44 23.32
CA ASP A 74 -3.86 1.50 23.46
C ASP A 74 -4.16 0.74 22.15
N LEU A 75 -4.01 1.42 21.00
CA LEU A 75 -4.14 0.81 19.68
C LEU A 75 -3.20 -0.37 19.46
N ALA A 76 -2.04 -0.40 20.13
CA ALA A 76 -1.10 -1.51 20.03
C ALA A 76 -1.67 -2.83 20.57
N SER A 77 -2.62 -2.77 21.50
CA SER A 77 -3.36 -3.94 21.99
C SER A 77 -4.68 -4.12 21.24
N LEU A 78 -5.43 -3.04 21.07
CA LEU A 78 -6.79 -3.08 20.53
C LEU A 78 -6.84 -3.63 19.10
N LEU A 79 -5.98 -3.15 18.20
CA LEU A 79 -6.02 -3.56 16.80
C LEU A 79 -5.79 -5.07 16.62
N PRO A 80 -4.72 -5.68 17.16
CA PRO A 80 -4.50 -7.11 17.01
C PRO A 80 -5.53 -7.97 17.75
N GLU A 81 -6.10 -7.50 18.87
CA GLU A 81 -7.19 -8.21 19.56
C GLU A 81 -8.47 -8.24 18.71
N LYS A 82 -8.78 -7.14 18.02
CA LYS A 82 -10.03 -6.99 17.26
C LYS A 82 -9.96 -7.57 15.85
N PHE A 83 -8.81 -7.42 15.19
CA PHE A 83 -8.67 -7.75 13.76
C PHE A 83 -7.60 -8.81 13.49
N GLY A 84 -6.85 -9.26 14.49
CA GLY A 84 -5.68 -10.11 14.30
C GLY A 84 -4.42 -9.30 13.97
N LYS A 85 -3.25 -9.91 14.16
CA LYS A 85 -1.94 -9.24 13.94
C LYS A 85 -1.81 -8.78 12.49
N ALA A 86 -1.41 -7.52 12.30
CA ALA A 86 -1.05 -7.04 10.97
C ALA A 86 0.14 -7.82 10.39
N ASN A 87 0.16 -7.91 9.06
CA ASN A 87 1.33 -8.29 8.27
C ASN A 87 2.08 -7.06 7.77
N TYR A 88 1.36 -5.96 7.52
CA TYR A 88 1.91 -4.71 7.01
C TYR A 88 1.29 -3.50 7.71
N VAL A 89 2.07 -2.42 7.81
CA VAL A 89 1.65 -1.18 8.46
C VAL A 89 2.03 0.01 7.57
N PHE A 90 1.09 0.92 7.37
CA PHE A 90 1.24 2.13 6.58
C PHE A 90 0.93 3.38 7.40
N ALA A 91 1.68 4.44 7.14
CA ALA A 91 1.39 5.78 7.63
C ALA A 91 1.75 6.82 6.56
N ALA A 92 1.08 7.98 6.59
CA ALA A 92 1.42 9.06 5.68
C ALA A 92 2.87 9.53 5.90
N ASN A 93 3.55 9.83 4.80
CA ASN A 93 4.94 10.28 4.79
C ASN A 93 5.09 11.56 5.65
N PRO A 94 5.91 11.53 6.71
CA PRO A 94 6.07 12.67 7.61
C PRO A 94 6.87 13.83 7.02
N THR A 95 7.51 13.67 5.84
CA THR A 95 8.22 14.78 5.18
C THR A 95 7.27 15.82 4.59
N ARG A 96 5.98 15.50 4.46
CA ARG A 96 4.95 16.46 4.10
C ARG A 96 4.71 17.43 5.26
N ASN A 97 4.48 18.70 4.93
CA ASN A 97 3.99 19.67 5.90
C ASN A 97 2.46 19.82 5.87
N VAL A 98 1.92 20.25 7.01
CA VAL A 98 0.56 20.73 7.19
C VAL A 98 0.62 22.16 7.69
N GLU A 99 -0.21 23.03 7.10
CA GLU A 99 -0.39 24.42 7.56
C GLU A 99 -1.55 24.42 8.57
N GLU A 100 -1.28 24.87 9.79
CA GLU A 100 -2.29 24.90 10.86
C GLU A 100 -1.94 25.88 11.99
N GLY A 101 -2.93 26.13 12.84
CA GLY A 101 -2.85 27.08 13.95
C GLY A 101 -3.28 28.48 13.57
N GLU A 102 -3.24 29.40 14.53
CA GLU A 102 -3.75 30.78 14.33
C GLU A 102 -2.98 31.57 13.26
N LEU A 103 -1.73 31.17 12.99
CA LEU A 103 -0.84 31.84 12.04
C LEU A 103 -0.58 31.01 10.77
N ASP A 104 -1.30 29.91 10.57
CA ASP A 104 -1.06 28.96 9.47
C ASP A 104 0.42 28.59 9.36
N ASN A 105 1.01 28.15 10.47
CA ASN A 105 2.41 27.74 10.49
C ASN A 105 2.58 26.36 9.86
N SER A 106 3.72 26.17 9.21
CA SER A 106 4.08 24.91 8.55
C SER A 106 4.75 23.94 9.52
N TYR A 107 4.14 22.78 9.74
CA TYR A 107 4.68 21.71 10.59
C TYR A 107 4.78 20.38 9.84
N SER A 108 5.82 19.58 10.14
CA SER A 108 5.91 18.21 9.63
C SER A 108 4.72 17.38 10.12
N TYR A 109 4.05 16.69 9.20
CA TYR A 109 2.81 15.97 9.47
C TYR A 109 3.08 14.57 10.06
N ILE A 110 3.63 14.53 11.27
CA ILE A 110 4.08 13.29 11.92
C ILE A 110 2.95 12.49 12.58
N ARG A 111 1.75 13.05 12.75
CA ARG A 111 0.63 12.43 13.49
C ARG A 111 0.28 11.00 13.06
N PRO A 112 0.13 10.70 11.76
CA PRO A 112 -0.24 9.34 11.35
C PRO A 112 0.83 8.32 11.74
N LEU A 113 2.11 8.67 11.54
CA LEU A 113 3.23 7.82 11.93
C LEU A 113 3.26 7.61 13.45
N MET A 114 3.13 8.68 14.25
CA MET A 114 3.10 8.57 15.72
C MET A 114 1.92 7.70 16.21
N THR A 115 0.77 7.76 15.52
CA THR A 115 -0.43 7.02 15.91
C THR A 115 -0.25 5.51 15.78
N ILE A 116 0.37 5.04 14.69
CA ILE A 116 0.49 3.60 14.41
C ILE A 116 1.81 2.99 14.88
N SER A 117 2.82 3.81 15.17
CA SER A 117 4.15 3.34 15.57
C SER A 117 4.12 2.39 16.78
N PRO A 118 3.35 2.63 17.87
CA PRO A 118 3.29 1.68 18.98
C PRO A 118 2.78 0.30 18.56
N SER A 119 1.77 0.23 17.69
CA SER A 119 1.25 -1.01 17.12
C SER A 119 2.31 -1.73 16.28
N ALA A 120 3.01 -1.00 15.41
CA ALA A 120 4.09 -1.57 14.58
C ALA A 120 5.25 -2.11 15.44
N ILE A 121 5.67 -1.35 16.45
CA ILE A 121 6.72 -1.76 17.41
C ILE A 121 6.32 -3.04 18.13
N LYS A 122 5.11 -3.10 18.68
CA LYS A 122 4.62 -4.28 19.41
C LYS A 122 4.52 -5.52 18.53
N LEU A 123 4.24 -5.34 17.24
CA LEU A 123 4.18 -6.42 16.25
C LEU A 123 5.55 -6.76 15.62
N GLY A 124 6.59 -5.95 15.87
CA GLY A 124 7.91 -6.12 15.27
C GLY A 124 7.95 -5.83 13.77
N LEU A 125 7.11 -4.91 13.30
CA LEU A 125 6.95 -4.57 11.88
C LEU A 125 7.52 -3.19 11.54
N PRO A 126 8.07 -3.01 10.32
CA PRO A 126 8.34 -1.67 9.80
C PRO A 126 7.03 -0.94 9.46
N VAL A 127 7.11 0.39 9.38
CA VAL A 127 6.03 1.23 8.85
C VAL A 127 6.43 1.70 7.44
N ASN A 128 5.62 1.38 6.43
CA ASN A 128 5.77 1.98 5.11
C ASN A 128 5.27 3.44 5.16
N ILE A 129 6.15 4.36 4.79
CA ILE A 129 5.93 5.81 4.78
C ILE A 129 6.21 6.43 3.40
N GLU A 130 6.13 5.64 2.33
CA GLU A 130 6.52 6.08 0.98
C GLU A 130 5.52 7.11 0.40
N PHE A 131 4.25 7.06 0.83
CA PHE A 131 3.14 7.82 0.26
C PHE A 131 2.80 9.05 1.12
N SER A 132 2.69 10.23 0.50
CA SER A 132 2.21 11.45 1.16
C SER A 132 0.70 11.39 1.38
N ALA A 133 0.17 12.20 2.31
CA ALA A 133 -1.25 12.14 2.70
C ALA A 133 -2.26 12.28 1.53
N ASN A 134 -1.89 12.96 0.45
CA ASN A 134 -2.71 13.15 -0.76
C ASN A 134 -2.41 12.15 -1.89
N ASP A 135 -1.45 11.24 -1.71
CA ASP A 135 -1.10 10.20 -2.69
C ASP A 135 -2.06 8.99 -2.54
N THR A 136 -3.36 9.31 -2.42
CA THR A 136 -4.46 8.34 -2.22
C THR A 136 -4.55 7.37 -3.39
N SER A 137 -4.20 7.83 -4.59
CA SER A 137 -4.23 7.00 -5.79
C SER A 137 -3.16 5.93 -5.74
N GLU A 138 -1.93 6.36 -5.55
CA GLU A 138 -0.75 5.51 -5.51
C GLU A 138 -0.82 4.52 -4.35
N LEU A 139 -1.32 4.97 -3.18
CA LEU A 139 -1.52 4.07 -2.03
C LEU A 139 -2.63 3.04 -2.28
N ALA A 140 -3.73 3.40 -2.95
CA ALA A 140 -4.77 2.42 -3.28
C ALA A 140 -4.24 1.37 -4.26
N ASP A 141 -3.51 1.78 -5.29
CA ASP A 141 -2.90 0.87 -6.26
C ASP A 141 -1.90 -0.07 -5.56
N GLU A 142 -1.10 0.45 -4.62
CA GLU A 142 -0.19 -0.33 -3.77
C GLU A 142 -0.96 -1.35 -2.93
N LEU A 143 -1.99 -0.93 -2.19
CA LEU A 143 -2.77 -1.82 -1.32
C LEU A 143 -3.47 -2.95 -2.09
N LEU A 144 -3.71 -2.81 -3.39
CA LEU A 144 -4.35 -3.83 -4.23
C LEU A 144 -3.35 -4.75 -4.95
N HIS A 145 -2.05 -4.63 -4.67
CA HIS A 145 -1.06 -5.53 -5.25
C HIS A 145 -1.19 -6.96 -4.70
N ASP A 146 -1.05 -7.97 -5.56
CA ASP A 146 -1.11 -9.41 -5.24
C ASP A 146 -0.35 -9.86 -3.98
N ARG A 147 0.74 -9.17 -3.61
CA ARG A 147 1.53 -9.46 -2.40
C ARG A 147 0.74 -9.28 -1.09
N TYR A 148 -0.42 -8.62 -1.17
CA TYR A 148 -1.28 -8.31 -0.03
C TYR A 148 -2.56 -9.14 0.05
N HIS A 149 -2.88 -9.96 -0.97
CA HIS A 149 -4.19 -10.63 -1.08
C HIS A 149 -4.52 -11.61 0.05
N ASN A 150 -3.54 -12.02 0.86
CA ASN A 150 -3.73 -12.86 2.04
C ASN A 150 -3.08 -12.23 3.28
N SER A 151 -3.49 -11.00 3.63
CA SER A 151 -2.84 -10.22 4.68
C SER A 151 -3.77 -9.28 5.42
N ILE A 152 -3.37 -8.90 6.64
CA ILE A 152 -4.01 -7.86 7.45
C ILE A 152 -3.11 -6.63 7.40
N ILE A 153 -3.69 -5.47 7.07
CA ILE A 153 -2.96 -4.21 6.89
C ILE A 153 -3.57 -3.13 7.77
N TYR A 154 -2.73 -2.45 8.54
CA TYR A 154 -3.15 -1.28 9.30
C TYR A 154 -2.66 0.00 8.60
N THR A 155 -3.56 0.96 8.38
CA THR A 155 -3.26 2.18 7.64
C THR A 155 -3.72 3.41 8.42
N ALA A 156 -2.77 4.14 9.03
CA ALA A 156 -3.05 5.39 9.73
C ALA A 156 -2.87 6.59 8.82
N TRP A 157 -3.89 7.45 8.73
CA TRP A 157 -3.93 8.50 7.70
C TRP A 157 -4.64 9.79 8.15
N SER A 158 -4.79 10.74 7.22
CA SER A 158 -5.55 11.97 7.42
C SER A 158 -7.05 11.75 7.16
N HIS A 159 -7.90 12.29 8.05
CA HIS A 159 -9.36 12.22 7.86
C HIS A 159 -9.82 12.84 6.54
N GLY A 160 -9.17 13.91 6.08
CA GLY A 160 -9.54 14.58 4.82
C GLY A 160 -9.25 13.77 3.56
N TYR A 161 -8.42 12.72 3.64
CA TYR A 161 -8.03 11.89 2.50
C TYR A 161 -8.51 10.44 2.61
N LEU A 162 -8.92 10.00 3.81
CA LEU A 162 -9.42 8.64 4.04
C LEU A 162 -10.66 8.28 3.19
N PRO A 163 -11.70 9.13 3.06
CA PRO A 163 -12.85 8.83 2.21
C PRO A 163 -12.46 8.54 0.77
N GLU A 164 -11.57 9.36 0.21
CA GLU A 164 -11.07 9.18 -1.16
C GLU A 164 -10.30 7.86 -1.32
N LEU A 165 -9.36 7.59 -0.42
CA LEU A 165 -8.56 6.36 -0.42
C LEU A 165 -9.46 5.11 -0.32
N ILE A 166 -10.35 5.07 0.66
CA ILE A 166 -11.24 3.91 0.91
C ILE A 166 -12.16 3.67 -0.29
N ASN A 167 -12.76 4.73 -0.85
CA ASN A 167 -13.64 4.61 -2.01
C ASN A 167 -12.88 4.18 -3.27
N LYS A 168 -11.62 4.65 -3.44
CA LYS A 168 -10.79 4.21 -4.57
C LYS A 168 -10.43 2.73 -4.45
N VAL A 169 -9.95 2.28 -3.29
CA VAL A 169 -9.66 0.86 -3.03
C VAL A 169 -10.89 0.00 -3.30
N ALA A 170 -12.06 0.40 -2.78
CA ALA A 170 -13.30 -0.33 -3.01
C ALA A 170 -13.62 -0.42 -4.51
N ARG A 171 -13.61 0.72 -5.21
CA ARG A 171 -13.92 0.78 -6.65
C ARG A 171 -13.01 -0.10 -7.49
N GLU A 172 -11.70 -0.06 -7.22
CA GLU A 172 -10.71 -0.78 -8.02
C GLU A 172 -10.70 -2.28 -7.72
N ALA A 173 -10.89 -2.68 -6.46
CA ALA A 173 -10.98 -4.09 -6.09
C ALA A 173 -12.19 -4.79 -6.74
N VAL A 174 -13.35 -4.12 -6.80
CA VAL A 174 -14.58 -4.73 -7.35
C VAL A 174 -14.83 -4.41 -8.83
N GLY A 175 -14.15 -3.41 -9.39
CA GLY A 175 -14.29 -3.00 -10.80
C GLY A 175 -15.57 -2.20 -11.10
N GLU A 176 -16.26 -1.69 -10.08
CA GLU A 176 -17.49 -0.89 -10.21
C GLU A 176 -17.52 0.26 -9.20
N LYS A 177 -18.31 1.31 -9.47
CA LYS A 177 -18.40 2.45 -8.56
C LYS A 177 -19.06 2.01 -7.25
N ARG A 178 -18.32 2.13 -6.15
CA ARG A 178 -18.80 1.83 -4.80
C ARG A 178 -18.35 2.92 -3.83
N THR A 179 -19.32 3.57 -3.19
CA THR A 179 -19.06 4.57 -2.15
C THR A 179 -19.23 3.90 -0.79
N ILE A 180 -18.17 3.88 0.01
CA ILE A 180 -18.14 3.35 1.38
C ILE A 180 -18.36 4.47 2.39
N THR A 181 -17.71 5.61 2.19
CA THR A 181 -17.88 6.78 3.05
C THR A 181 -17.64 8.07 2.28
N ASP A 182 -18.47 9.09 2.51
CA ASP A 182 -18.35 10.39 1.83
C ASP A 182 -17.52 11.40 2.63
N ASP A 183 -17.46 11.22 3.96
CA ASP A 183 -16.76 12.13 4.86
C ASP A 183 -16.13 11.36 6.04
N TRP A 184 -15.17 12.00 6.69
CA TRP A 184 -14.66 11.61 8.00
C TRP A 184 -14.56 12.86 8.86
N ALA A 185 -15.50 12.98 9.80
CA ALA A 185 -15.64 14.17 10.64
C ALA A 185 -14.34 14.54 11.36
N SER A 186 -14.01 15.83 11.38
CA SER A 186 -12.73 16.33 11.91
C SER A 186 -12.55 16.13 13.42
N ASN A 187 -13.59 15.78 14.16
CA ASN A 187 -13.55 15.41 15.57
C ASN A 187 -13.67 13.89 15.82
N ASP A 188 -13.83 13.08 14.77
CA ASP A 188 -13.91 11.63 14.90
C ASP A 188 -12.50 11.01 14.85
N PHE A 189 -12.00 10.65 16.04
CA PHE A 189 -10.73 9.94 16.21
C PHE A 189 -10.93 8.44 16.46
N ASP A 190 -12.18 8.01 16.63
CA ASP A 190 -12.54 6.69 17.15
C ASP A 190 -13.00 5.72 16.08
N SER A 191 -13.50 6.22 14.96
CA SER A 191 -13.92 5.37 13.85
C SER A 191 -12.74 4.58 13.25
N LEU A 192 -13.08 3.37 12.81
CA LEU A 192 -12.25 2.52 11.97
C LEU A 192 -13.10 2.08 10.79
N TYR A 193 -12.54 2.14 9.59
CA TYR A 193 -13.17 1.54 8.42
C TYR A 193 -12.38 0.29 8.03
N VAL A 194 -13.06 -0.83 7.91
CA VAL A 194 -12.45 -2.11 7.58
C VAL A 194 -13.04 -2.62 6.28
N LEU A 195 -12.18 -2.83 5.30
CA LEU A 195 -12.53 -3.51 4.06
C LEU A 195 -11.95 -4.93 4.11
N THR A 196 -12.80 -5.93 3.90
CA THR A 196 -12.39 -7.32 3.72
C THR A 196 -12.59 -7.69 2.27
N LEU A 197 -11.48 -7.92 1.57
CA LEU A 197 -11.43 -8.34 0.18
C LEU A 197 -11.16 -9.83 0.12
N THR A 198 -12.04 -10.60 -0.51
CA THR A 198 -11.81 -12.03 -0.77
C THR A 198 -11.42 -12.20 -2.22
N TRP A 199 -10.14 -12.48 -2.46
CA TRP A 199 -9.53 -12.62 -3.77
C TRP A 199 -9.64 -14.05 -4.28
N HIS A 200 -10.13 -14.20 -5.51
CA HIS A 200 -10.16 -15.46 -6.24
C HIS A 200 -9.92 -15.22 -7.73
N ASN A 201 -8.84 -15.79 -8.28
CA ASN A 201 -8.43 -15.62 -9.68
C ASN A 201 -8.38 -14.14 -10.13
N GLY A 202 -7.79 -13.27 -9.29
CA GLY A 202 -7.59 -11.85 -9.57
C GLY A 202 -8.85 -10.99 -9.48
N LYS A 203 -9.95 -11.53 -8.96
CA LYS A 203 -11.18 -10.78 -8.69
C LYS A 203 -11.45 -10.77 -7.19
N ALA A 204 -11.84 -9.61 -6.64
CA ALA A 204 -12.23 -9.49 -5.24
C ALA A 204 -13.76 -9.40 -5.08
N THR A 205 -14.27 -10.01 -4.01
CA THR A 205 -15.53 -9.57 -3.39
C THR A 205 -15.21 -8.71 -2.17
N LEU A 206 -16.07 -7.73 -1.87
CA LEU A 206 -15.85 -6.74 -0.81
C LEU A 206 -16.95 -6.79 0.27
N ASP A 207 -16.54 -6.99 1.52
CA ASP A 207 -17.32 -6.67 2.73
C ASP A 207 -16.72 -5.42 3.41
N SER A 208 -17.56 -4.45 3.75
CA SER A 208 -17.12 -3.20 4.37
C SER A 208 -17.85 -2.97 5.68
N ARG A 209 -17.11 -2.65 6.75
CA ARG A 209 -17.68 -2.40 8.07
C ARG A 209 -17.02 -1.19 8.73
N SER A 210 -17.81 -0.42 9.47
CA SER A 210 -17.29 0.58 10.40
C SER A 210 -17.29 0.03 11.82
N TYR A 211 -16.28 0.40 12.59
CA TYR A 211 -16.15 0.07 14.00
C TYR A 211 -15.78 1.31 14.79
N LYS A 212 -16.03 1.24 16.10
CA LYS A 212 -15.49 2.17 17.08
C LYS A 212 -14.32 1.54 17.82
N GLN A 213 -13.27 2.32 18.08
CA GLN A 213 -12.17 1.92 18.97
C GLN A 213 -12.68 1.90 20.42
N GLY A 214 -13.58 2.82 20.78
CA GLY A 214 -14.05 2.97 22.16
C GLY A 214 -13.00 3.60 23.07
N LEU A 215 -12.14 4.46 22.51
CA LEU A 215 -11.06 5.16 23.22
C LEU A 215 -11.32 6.68 23.35
N ASP A 216 -12.50 7.15 22.94
CA ASP A 216 -12.92 8.54 23.16
C ASP A 216 -12.94 8.90 24.66
N ASN A 217 -12.58 10.16 24.95
CA ASN A 217 -12.46 10.69 26.31
C ASN A 217 -11.42 9.96 27.18
N GLY A 218 -10.36 9.42 26.56
CA GLY A 218 -9.19 8.88 27.25
C GLY A 218 -8.41 9.95 28.04
N GLU A 219 -7.43 9.51 28.84
CA GLU A 219 -6.65 10.39 29.71
C GLU A 219 -5.93 11.51 28.93
N GLU A 220 -5.97 12.73 29.47
CA GLU A 220 -5.32 13.90 28.85
C GLU A 220 -3.88 14.12 29.32
N ASN A 221 -3.45 13.47 30.41
CA ASN A 221 -2.07 13.53 30.87
C ASN A 221 -1.19 12.62 30.01
N CYS A 222 0.06 13.00 29.82
CA CYS A 222 1.01 12.17 29.07
C CYS A 222 1.34 10.88 29.86
N PRO A 223 1.61 9.76 29.15
CA PRO A 223 2.03 8.51 29.80
C PRO A 223 3.26 8.73 30.68
N THR A 224 3.27 8.09 31.85
CA THR A 224 4.40 8.10 32.82
C THR A 224 5.22 6.83 32.77
#